data_AF-A0A316W1H9-F1
#
_entry.id   AF-A0A316W1H9-F1
#
_cell.length_a   1.000
_cell.length_b   1.000
_cell.length_c   1.000
_cell.angle_alpha   90.00
_cell.angle_beta   90.00
_cell.angle_gamma   90.00
#
_symmetry.space_group_name_H-M   'P 1'
#
loop_
_entity.id
_entity.type
_entity.pdbx_description
1 polymer ?
#
loop_
_entity_poly.entity_id
_entity_poly.type
_entity_poly.pdbx_seq_one_letter_code
_entity_poly.pdbx_strand_id
1 'polypeptide(L)'
;MALSRFAYVRSYEQQDAALPNTYMLVRLDGKGFHKFSAKHLFHKPNDARALELMNHAARKVMEQLRPEVVLAFGESDEYSFLLRRSCTLYSRRQSFTDPLSKILTYVTSLFTSNYVLAWSTFFPNQHLDEAPSFDGRLVLYPTEKEVRDYFSWRQADTHVNNLYNTVFWAMVQGGKTEREAHERLKGTLSADKNEILFNEHNINYDSLPPLFRKGSTLVWRPETDACFKQSDSSSPSSLQVKTKGKSKMTLQTLHVDIIGHAFWSSPRIQPRSSTPLAETNGDAEASEQGGAADQPDSDRALNVVSGPAEQPNRTDSHRTNAYAGLGARALAS
;
A
#
# COMPACT_ATOMS: atom_id res chain seq x y z
N MET A 1 1.19 -45.98 -5.69
CA MET A 1 0.66 -44.89 -6.52
C MET A 1 -0.80 -44.56 -6.15
N ALA A 2 -1.06 -44.05 -4.95
CA ALA A 2 -2.41 -43.64 -4.53
C ALA A 2 -2.70 -42.16 -4.79
N LEU A 3 -1.65 -41.32 -4.80
CA LEU A 3 -1.75 -39.87 -4.99
C LEU A 3 -2.11 -39.48 -6.44
N SER A 4 -1.77 -40.30 -7.44
CA SER A 4 -2.05 -39.99 -8.85
C SER A 4 -3.54 -39.99 -9.18
N ARG A 5 -4.35 -40.82 -8.50
CA ARG A 5 -5.81 -40.89 -8.70
C ARG A 5 -6.50 -39.55 -8.44
N PHE A 6 -5.97 -38.76 -7.51
CA PHE A 6 -6.56 -37.48 -7.10
C PHE A 6 -5.83 -36.28 -7.69
N ALA A 7 -4.74 -36.46 -8.43
CA ALA A 7 -3.91 -35.36 -8.92
C ALA A 7 -4.66 -34.43 -9.88
N TYR A 8 -5.74 -34.90 -10.53
CA TYR A 8 -6.55 -34.10 -11.44
C TYR A 8 -7.16 -32.86 -10.78
N VAL A 9 -7.39 -32.84 -9.45
CA VAL A 9 -7.97 -31.67 -8.77
C VAL A 9 -7.08 -30.44 -8.84
N ARG A 10 -5.76 -30.62 -9.03
CA ARG A 10 -4.81 -29.50 -9.21
C ARG A 10 -5.07 -28.70 -10.48
N SER A 11 -5.72 -29.27 -11.50
CA SER A 11 -6.01 -28.54 -12.73
C SER A 11 -7.12 -27.50 -12.57
N TYR A 12 -7.84 -27.51 -11.45
CA TYR A 12 -8.85 -26.49 -11.12
C TYR A 12 -8.23 -25.26 -10.44
N GLU A 13 -6.97 -25.31 -10.02
CA GLU A 13 -6.27 -24.15 -9.48
C GLU A 13 -6.06 -23.11 -10.58
N GLN A 14 -6.68 -21.94 -10.42
CA GLN A 14 -6.48 -20.81 -11.33
C GLN A 14 -5.20 -20.07 -10.97
N GLN A 15 -4.39 -19.79 -11.99
CA GLN A 15 -3.11 -19.13 -11.80
C GLN A 15 -3.22 -17.63 -12.10
N ASP A 16 -2.93 -16.80 -11.10
CA ASP A 16 -2.96 -15.35 -11.23
C ASP A 16 -1.59 -14.81 -11.65
N ALA A 17 -1.34 -14.76 -12.96
CA ALA A 17 -0.08 -14.24 -13.49
C ALA A 17 0.02 -12.71 -13.34
N ALA A 18 1.17 -12.24 -12.85
CA ALA A 18 1.47 -10.83 -12.70
C ALA A 18 2.13 -10.26 -13.97
N LEU A 19 1.56 -9.21 -14.57
CA LEU A 19 2.11 -8.57 -15.78
C LEU A 19 3.57 -8.10 -15.54
N PRO A 20 4.58 -8.63 -16.28
CA PRO A 20 5.99 -8.25 -16.09
C PRO A 20 6.25 -6.75 -16.15
N ASN A 21 7.31 -6.28 -15.49
CA ASN A 21 7.75 -4.89 -15.51
C ASN A 21 6.68 -3.87 -15.04
N THR A 22 5.78 -4.29 -14.15
CA THR A 22 4.79 -3.41 -13.50
C THR A 22 5.07 -3.31 -12.01
N TYR A 23 4.75 -2.14 -11.44
CA TYR A 23 4.69 -1.98 -9.99
C TYR A 23 3.54 -2.80 -9.43
N MET A 24 3.77 -3.44 -8.28
CA MET A 24 2.71 -4.11 -7.54
C MET A 24 2.48 -3.35 -6.26
N LEU A 25 1.22 -3.06 -5.97
CA LEU A 25 0.83 -2.42 -4.74
C LEU A 25 -0.11 -3.33 -3.96
N VAL A 26 0.29 -3.71 -2.76
CA VAL A 26 -0.54 -4.48 -1.84
C VAL A 26 -1.13 -3.53 -0.82
N ARG A 27 -2.45 -3.36 -0.81
CA ARG A 27 -3.16 -2.61 0.22
C ARG A 27 -3.84 -3.57 1.18
N LEU A 28 -3.54 -3.41 2.46
CA LEU A 28 -4.19 -4.07 3.58
C LEU A 28 -5.18 -3.12 4.24
N ASP A 29 -6.30 -3.64 4.72
CA ASP A 29 -7.40 -2.90 5.34
C ASP A 29 -7.98 -3.69 6.53
N GLY A 30 -8.16 -3.05 7.67
CA GLY A 30 -8.66 -3.66 8.89
C GLY A 30 -10.12 -4.12 8.79
N LYS A 31 -10.36 -5.44 8.80
CA LYS A 31 -11.72 -5.97 8.70
C LYS A 31 -12.53 -5.68 9.96
N GLY A 32 -13.53 -4.81 9.83
CA GLY A 32 -14.44 -4.50 10.94
C GLY A 32 -13.76 -3.70 12.06
N PHE A 33 -12.71 -2.94 11.73
CA PHE A 33 -11.87 -2.25 12.71
C PHE A 33 -12.62 -1.19 13.54
N HIS A 34 -13.75 -0.69 13.05
CA HIS A 34 -14.65 0.13 13.86
C HIS A 34 -15.08 -0.59 15.15
N LYS A 35 -15.57 -1.83 15.04
CA LYS A 35 -15.96 -2.67 16.20
C LYS A 35 -14.75 -3.06 17.05
N PHE A 36 -13.64 -3.40 16.39
CA PHE A 36 -12.39 -3.75 17.06
C PHE A 36 -11.87 -2.59 17.94
N SER A 37 -11.87 -1.37 17.40
CA SER A 37 -11.41 -0.16 18.09
C SER A 37 -12.30 0.21 19.28
N ALA A 38 -13.62 -0.01 19.17
CA ALA A 38 -14.56 0.23 20.26
C ALA A 38 -14.35 -0.78 21.40
N LYS A 39 -14.19 -2.07 21.06
CA LYS A 39 -13.98 -3.15 22.04
C LYS A 39 -12.67 -2.99 22.81
N HIS A 40 -11.60 -2.53 22.15
CA HIS A 40 -10.29 -2.30 22.77
C HIS A 40 -10.09 -0.85 23.23
N LEU A 41 -11.17 -0.05 23.30
CA LEU A 41 -11.18 1.31 23.87
C LEU A 41 -10.11 2.24 23.28
N PHE A 42 -9.98 2.25 21.96
CA PHE A 42 -9.03 3.14 21.28
C PHE A 42 -9.40 4.60 21.50
N HIS A 43 -8.40 5.44 21.73
CA HIS A 43 -8.60 6.88 21.80
C HIS A 43 -9.18 7.42 20.48
N LYS A 44 -10.13 8.35 20.61
CA LYS A 44 -10.76 9.05 19.48
C LYS A 44 -10.37 10.53 19.50
N PRO A 45 -10.10 11.15 18.34
CA PRO A 45 -10.25 10.59 16.98
C PRO A 45 -9.16 9.58 16.59
N ASN A 46 -7.97 9.68 17.18
CA ASN A 46 -6.80 8.85 16.82
C ASN A 46 -6.13 8.26 18.07
N ASP A 47 -5.72 6.99 17.98
CA ASP A 47 -4.91 6.33 19.01
C ASP A 47 -3.48 6.14 18.51
N ALA A 48 -2.54 6.89 19.08
CA ALA A 48 -1.12 6.81 18.71
C ALA A 48 -0.52 5.42 18.93
N ARG A 49 -1.00 4.65 19.93
CA ARG A 49 -0.50 3.29 20.20
C ARG A 49 -0.92 2.34 19.09
N ALA A 50 -2.18 2.45 18.65
CA ALA A 50 -2.71 1.65 17.55
C ALA A 50 -1.99 1.94 16.23
N LEU A 51 -1.78 3.21 15.92
CA LEU A 51 -1.06 3.62 14.71
C LEU A 51 0.40 3.17 14.76
N GLU A 52 1.06 3.27 15.91
CA GLU A 52 2.45 2.83 16.02
C GLU A 52 2.60 1.30 16.00
N LEU A 53 1.58 0.57 16.48
CA LEU A 53 1.49 -0.88 16.30
C LEU A 53 1.36 -1.25 14.81
N MET A 54 0.51 -0.55 14.05
CA MET A 54 0.41 -0.72 12.59
C MET A 54 1.76 -0.43 11.91
N ASN A 55 2.43 0.66 12.30
CA ASN A 55 3.75 1.00 11.79
C ASN A 55 4.80 -0.06 12.13
N HIS A 56 4.75 -0.63 13.33
CA HIS A 56 5.64 -1.71 13.73
C HIS A 56 5.46 -2.94 12.84
N ALA A 57 4.21 -3.38 12.64
CA ALA A 57 3.89 -4.50 11.77
C ALA A 57 4.37 -4.24 10.33
N ALA A 58 4.15 -3.03 9.80
CA ALA A 58 4.61 -2.65 8.48
C ALA A 58 6.14 -2.64 8.35
N ARG A 59 6.86 -2.14 9.36
CA ARG A 59 8.32 -2.19 9.39
C ARG A 59 8.83 -3.62 9.31
N LYS A 60 8.22 -4.54 10.06
CA LYS A 60 8.59 -5.96 10.02
C LYS A 60 8.34 -6.60 8.65
N VAL A 61 7.22 -6.27 8.01
CA VAL A 61 6.95 -6.70 6.62
C VAL A 61 8.04 -6.19 5.66
N MET A 62 8.38 -4.90 5.72
CA MET A 62 9.42 -4.33 4.87
C MET A 62 10.81 -4.91 5.12
N GLU A 63 11.18 -5.13 6.39
CA GLU A 63 12.44 -5.76 6.78
C GLU A 63 12.58 -7.16 6.21
N GLN A 64 11.53 -7.99 6.31
CA GLN A 64 11.54 -9.37 5.81
C GLN A 64 11.50 -9.45 4.28
N LEU A 65 10.78 -8.53 3.62
CA LEU A 65 10.66 -8.50 2.17
C LEU A 65 11.73 -7.62 1.48
N ARG A 66 12.81 -7.26 2.17
CA ARG A 66 13.91 -6.50 1.59
C ARG A 66 14.65 -7.35 0.52
N PRO A 67 14.94 -6.82 -0.68
CA PRO A 67 14.84 -5.43 -1.15
C PRO A 67 13.59 -5.13 -2.01
N GLU A 68 12.55 -5.95 -1.92
CA GLU A 68 11.44 -5.97 -2.86
C GLU A 68 10.42 -4.87 -2.60
N VAL A 69 10.13 -4.59 -1.32
CA VAL A 69 9.27 -3.48 -0.90
C VAL A 69 10.10 -2.21 -0.75
N VAL A 70 9.78 -1.21 -1.56
CA VAL A 70 10.56 0.05 -1.66
C VAL A 70 9.97 1.18 -0.82
N LEU A 71 8.65 1.19 -0.67
CA LEU A 71 7.91 2.22 0.06
C LEU A 71 6.67 1.58 0.67
N ALA A 72 6.29 2.02 1.87
CA ALA A 72 4.98 1.72 2.41
C ALA A 72 4.33 2.97 3.00
N PHE A 73 3.01 3.05 2.96
CA PHE A 73 2.22 4.15 3.49
C PHE A 73 1.06 3.60 4.32
N GLY A 74 0.88 4.09 5.54
CA GLY A 74 -0.20 3.67 6.42
C GLY A 74 -0.97 4.84 7.01
N GLU A 75 -2.27 4.62 7.18
CA GLU A 75 -3.21 5.53 7.81
C GLU A 75 -4.37 4.75 8.44
N SER A 76 -4.89 5.23 9.57
CA SER A 76 -5.99 4.57 10.30
C SER A 76 -5.68 3.07 10.51
N ASP A 77 -6.43 2.21 9.84
CA ASP A 77 -6.41 0.76 9.85
C ASP A 77 -5.96 0.15 8.51
N GLU A 78 -5.45 0.97 7.59
CA GLU A 78 -4.92 0.53 6.29
C GLU A 78 -3.40 0.70 6.17
N TYR A 79 -2.78 -0.16 5.34
CA TYR A 79 -1.38 -0.07 4.97
C TYR A 79 -1.16 -0.49 3.52
N SER A 80 -0.43 0.32 2.76
CA SER A 80 -0.09 0.08 1.36
C SER A 80 1.41 -0.19 1.21
N PHE A 81 1.78 -1.29 0.57
CA PHE A 81 3.16 -1.70 0.29
C PHE A 81 3.42 -1.66 -1.20
N LEU A 82 4.41 -0.86 -1.63
CA LEU A 82 4.86 -0.79 -3.01
C LEU A 82 6.03 -1.73 -3.23
N LEU A 83 5.83 -2.71 -4.11
CA LEU A 83 6.90 -3.58 -4.61
C LEU A 83 7.48 -3.01 -5.90
N ARG A 84 8.80 -3.08 -6.04
CA ARG A 84 9.52 -2.61 -7.23
C ARG A 84 9.06 -3.34 -8.51
N ARG A 85 9.11 -2.65 -9.66
CA ARG A 85 8.74 -3.23 -10.96
C ARG A 85 9.49 -4.51 -11.34
N SER A 86 10.73 -4.62 -10.85
CA SER A 86 11.66 -5.72 -11.11
C SER A 86 11.59 -6.83 -10.05
N CYS A 87 10.53 -6.84 -9.25
CA CYS A 87 10.37 -7.81 -8.17
C CYS A 87 10.30 -9.25 -8.72
N THR A 88 11.08 -10.13 -8.10
CA THR A 88 11.19 -11.55 -8.49
C THR A 88 10.64 -12.50 -7.42
N LEU A 89 9.94 -11.99 -6.40
CA LEU A 89 9.31 -12.83 -5.36
C LEU A 89 8.45 -13.92 -6.00
N TYR A 90 8.53 -15.12 -5.43
CA TYR A 90 7.83 -16.32 -5.90
C TYR A 90 8.04 -16.63 -7.39
N SER A 91 9.26 -16.42 -7.89
CA SER A 91 9.71 -16.90 -9.22
C SER A 91 8.97 -16.32 -10.43
N ARG A 92 8.67 -15.01 -10.41
CA ARG A 92 8.11 -14.25 -11.55
C ARG A 92 8.86 -14.37 -12.91
N ARG A 93 10.04 -15.01 -12.96
CA ARG A 93 10.84 -15.17 -14.19
C ARG A 93 10.74 -16.53 -14.87
N GLN A 94 10.26 -17.59 -14.22
CA GLN A 94 10.42 -18.95 -14.79
C GLN A 94 9.25 -19.94 -14.56
N SER A 95 8.17 -19.60 -13.86
CA SER A 95 7.01 -20.51 -13.80
C SER A 95 5.66 -19.82 -13.94
N PHE A 96 4.81 -20.42 -14.77
CA PHE A 96 3.36 -20.26 -14.81
C PHE A 96 2.76 -20.72 -13.47
N THR A 97 2.88 -19.95 -12.38
CA THR A 97 2.28 -20.35 -11.08
C THR A 97 2.16 -19.20 -10.07
N ASP A 98 0.92 -18.75 -9.83
CA ASP A 98 0.35 -17.98 -8.70
C ASP A 98 1.19 -16.87 -8.01
N PRO A 99 1.88 -15.95 -8.70
CA PRO A 99 2.64 -14.91 -8.01
C PRO A 99 1.76 -13.94 -7.19
N LEU A 100 0.57 -13.56 -7.69
CA LEU A 100 -0.21 -12.48 -7.07
C LEU A 100 -0.86 -12.90 -5.74
N SER A 101 -1.56 -14.03 -5.74
CA SER A 101 -2.24 -14.56 -4.54
C SER A 101 -1.24 -14.94 -3.44
N LYS A 102 -0.06 -15.46 -3.81
CA LYS A 102 1.02 -15.77 -2.85
C LYS A 102 1.62 -14.50 -2.23
N ILE A 103 1.92 -13.47 -3.03
CA ILE A 103 2.41 -12.19 -2.49
C ILE A 103 1.37 -11.59 -1.54
N LEU A 104 0.10 -11.57 -1.96
CA LEU A 104 -0.98 -11.01 -1.17
C LEU A 104 -1.14 -11.73 0.18
N THR A 105 -1.34 -13.04 0.15
CA THR A 105 -1.52 -13.86 1.36
C THR A 105 -0.31 -13.82 2.27
N TYR A 106 0.91 -13.79 1.72
CA TYR A 106 2.13 -13.67 2.51
C TYR A 106 2.24 -12.31 3.20
N VAL A 107 2.01 -11.20 2.49
CA VAL A 107 2.04 -9.85 3.08
C VAL A 107 0.96 -9.71 4.15
N THR A 108 -0.28 -10.15 3.87
CA THR A 108 -1.39 -10.07 4.83
C THR A 108 -1.12 -10.91 6.08
N SER A 109 -0.68 -12.16 5.93
CA SER A 109 -0.39 -13.05 7.06
C SER A 109 0.79 -12.54 7.90
N LEU A 110 1.83 -12.04 7.24
CA LEU A 110 2.99 -11.48 7.92
C LEU A 110 2.64 -10.20 8.69
N PHE A 111 1.84 -9.31 8.09
CA PHE A 111 1.37 -8.10 8.77
C PHE A 111 0.52 -8.45 10.00
N THR A 112 -0.47 -9.32 9.81
CA THR A 112 -1.40 -9.73 10.88
C THR A 112 -0.67 -10.40 12.04
N SER A 113 0.26 -11.32 11.75
CA SER A 113 1.04 -12.01 12.78
C SER A 113 1.93 -11.04 13.56
N ASN A 114 2.61 -10.10 12.89
CA ASN A 114 3.41 -9.08 13.60
C ASN A 114 2.55 -8.11 14.41
N TYR A 115 1.33 -7.79 13.95
CA TYR A 115 0.38 -6.99 14.73
C TYR A 115 0.00 -7.69 16.04
N VAL A 116 -0.34 -8.98 15.98
CA VAL A 116 -0.70 -9.76 17.17
C VAL A 116 0.50 -9.93 18.11
N LEU A 117 1.68 -10.28 17.57
CA LEU A 117 2.90 -10.49 18.36
C LEU A 117 3.35 -9.21 19.09
N ALA A 118 3.19 -8.06 18.45
CA ALA A 118 3.60 -6.78 19.03
C ALA A 118 2.52 -6.16 19.93
N TRP A 119 1.29 -6.69 19.96
CA TRP A 119 0.16 -6.11 20.69
C TRP A 119 0.51 -5.77 22.15
N SER A 120 1.04 -6.73 22.91
CA SER A 120 1.37 -6.56 24.33
C SER A 120 2.45 -5.50 24.58
N THR A 121 3.26 -5.17 23.57
CA THR A 121 4.27 -4.11 23.66
C THR A 121 3.64 -2.72 23.61
N PHE A 122 2.60 -2.55 22.79
CA PHE A 122 1.90 -1.26 22.60
C PHE A 122 0.68 -1.09 23.52
N PHE A 123 0.11 -2.21 23.94
CA PHE A 123 -1.08 -2.30 24.80
C PHE A 123 -0.80 -3.22 26.01
N PRO A 124 0.13 -2.84 26.93
CA PRO A 124 0.57 -3.71 28.03
C PRO A 124 -0.55 -4.03 29.02
N ASN A 125 -1.54 -3.14 29.16
CA ASN A 125 -2.64 -3.27 30.11
C ASN A 125 -3.96 -3.71 29.47
N GLN A 126 -3.96 -4.02 28.16
CA GLN A 126 -5.16 -4.43 27.43
C GLN A 126 -4.90 -5.78 26.78
N HIS A 127 -5.68 -6.78 27.17
CA HIS A 127 -5.63 -8.08 26.52
C HIS A 127 -6.22 -8.00 25.10
N LEU A 128 -5.71 -8.83 24.18
CA LEU A 128 -6.25 -8.95 22.83
C LEU A 128 -7.40 -9.94 22.84
N ASP A 129 -8.63 -9.43 22.96
CA ASP A 129 -9.82 -10.26 23.15
C ASP A 129 -10.38 -10.82 21.83
N GLU A 130 -9.89 -10.34 20.70
CA GLU A 130 -10.32 -10.77 19.38
C GLU A 130 -9.14 -10.75 18.42
N ALA A 131 -9.02 -11.79 17.60
CA ALA A 131 -7.99 -11.83 16.58
C ALA A 131 -8.27 -10.76 15.50
N PRO A 132 -7.36 -9.80 15.28
CA PRO A 132 -7.52 -8.85 14.20
C PRO A 132 -7.40 -9.59 12.87
N SER A 133 -8.16 -9.11 11.87
CA SER A 133 -8.12 -9.64 10.52
C SER A 133 -7.97 -8.49 9.55
N PHE A 134 -7.17 -8.70 8.51
CA PHE A 134 -6.93 -7.72 7.47
C PHE A 134 -7.39 -8.29 6.13
N ASP A 135 -8.20 -7.52 5.42
CA ASP A 135 -8.43 -7.74 4.00
C ASP A 135 -7.21 -7.23 3.23
N GLY A 136 -6.91 -7.86 2.10
CA GLY A 136 -5.81 -7.49 1.26
C GLY A 136 -6.26 -7.43 -0.19
N ARG A 137 -5.78 -6.43 -0.93
CA ARG A 137 -5.87 -6.40 -2.40
C ARG A 137 -4.54 -6.07 -3.02
N LEU A 138 -4.29 -6.63 -4.20
CA LEU A 138 -3.11 -6.33 -5.00
C LEU A 138 -3.55 -5.61 -6.28
N VAL A 139 -2.91 -4.48 -6.57
CA VAL A 139 -3.15 -3.68 -7.78
C VAL A 139 -1.84 -3.54 -8.56
N LEU A 140 -1.92 -3.61 -9.89
CA LEU A 140 -0.78 -3.42 -10.78
C LEU A 140 -0.80 -2.01 -11.35
N TYR A 141 0.34 -1.32 -11.29
CA TYR A 141 0.53 0.00 -11.89
C TYR A 141 1.66 -0.02 -12.91
N PRO A 142 1.42 0.44 -14.15
CA PRO A 142 2.40 0.33 -15.22
C PRO A 142 3.53 1.36 -15.10
N THR A 143 3.25 2.58 -14.61
CA THR A 143 4.25 3.66 -14.54
C THR A 143 4.37 4.25 -13.15
N GLU A 144 5.44 5.01 -12.94
CA GLU A 144 5.66 5.76 -11.68
C GLU A 144 4.61 6.84 -11.46
N LYS A 145 4.00 7.37 -12.53
CA LYS A 145 2.98 8.39 -12.42
C LYS A 145 1.77 7.85 -11.66
N GLU A 146 1.22 6.70 -12.06
CA GLU A 146 0.05 6.12 -11.38
C GLU A 146 0.37 5.73 -9.93
N VAL A 147 1.60 5.29 -9.66
CA VAL A 147 2.06 5.01 -8.29
C VAL A 147 2.06 6.27 -7.44
N ARG A 148 2.58 7.39 -7.96
CA ARG A 148 2.58 8.68 -7.26
C ARG A 148 1.17 9.21 -7.06
N ASP A 149 0.33 9.12 -8.08
CA ASP A 149 -1.08 9.51 -8.03
C ASP A 149 -1.83 8.68 -6.97
N TYR A 150 -1.54 7.37 -6.85
CA TYR A 150 -2.10 6.51 -5.82
C TYR A 150 -1.73 6.95 -4.40
N PHE A 151 -0.44 7.17 -4.11
CA PHE A 151 -0.02 7.60 -2.78
C PHE A 151 -0.50 9.01 -2.44
N SER A 152 -0.59 9.89 -3.45
CA SER A 152 -1.17 11.22 -3.30
C SER A 152 -2.66 11.14 -2.96
N TRP A 153 -3.39 10.25 -3.63
CA TRP A 153 -4.79 9.97 -3.33
C TRP A 153 -4.98 9.47 -1.91
N ARG A 154 -4.16 8.50 -1.45
CA ARG A 154 -4.24 7.99 -0.09
C ARG A 154 -3.94 9.07 0.96
N GLN A 155 -2.91 9.88 0.77
CA GLN A 155 -2.60 10.97 1.70
C GLN A 155 -3.64 12.09 1.69
N ALA A 156 -4.26 12.38 0.55
CA ALA A 156 -5.37 13.34 0.48
C ALA A 156 -6.60 12.81 1.25
N ASP A 157 -6.90 11.52 1.12
CA ASP A 157 -7.98 10.87 1.87
C ASP A 157 -7.74 10.90 3.38
N THR A 158 -6.51 10.62 3.81
CA THR A 158 -6.06 10.81 5.21
C THR A 158 -6.39 12.21 5.74
N HIS A 159 -6.07 13.25 4.96
CA HIS A 159 -6.28 14.62 5.39
C HIS A 159 -7.78 14.94 5.57
N VAL A 160 -8.61 14.49 4.63
CA VAL A 160 -10.07 14.70 4.67
C VAL A 160 -10.69 13.94 5.84
N ASN A 161 -10.35 12.66 6.00
CA ASN A 161 -10.89 11.80 7.05
C ASN A 161 -10.44 12.26 8.44
N ASN A 162 -9.16 12.59 8.62
CA ASN A 162 -8.66 13.05 9.90
C ASN A 162 -9.28 14.40 10.30
N LEU A 163 -9.43 15.36 9.37
CA LEU A 163 -10.10 16.63 9.66
C LEU A 163 -11.55 16.40 10.08
N TYR A 164 -12.29 15.59 9.33
CA TYR A 164 -13.68 15.23 9.66
C TYR A 164 -13.78 14.58 11.04
N ASN A 165 -13.00 13.54 11.28
CA ASN A 165 -13.02 12.78 12.54
C ASN A 165 -12.61 13.65 13.74
N THR A 166 -11.64 14.54 13.55
CA THR A 166 -11.20 15.46 14.63
C THR A 166 -12.34 16.37 15.04
N VAL A 167 -13.03 17.01 14.07
CA VAL A 167 -14.15 17.91 14.39
C VAL A 167 -15.31 17.12 14.99
N PHE A 168 -15.63 15.97 14.42
CA PHE A 168 -16.70 15.09 14.88
C PHE A 168 -16.49 14.67 16.34
N TRP A 169 -15.32 14.14 16.68
CA TRP A 169 -15.05 13.69 18.05
C TRP A 169 -14.87 14.84 19.03
N ALA A 170 -14.35 16.00 18.60
CA ALA A 170 -14.32 17.20 19.44
C ALA A 170 -15.75 17.64 19.83
N MET A 171 -16.69 17.61 18.88
CA MET A 171 -18.11 17.90 19.15
C MET A 171 -18.75 16.89 20.10
N VAL A 172 -18.51 15.59 19.88
CA VAL A 172 -19.07 14.53 20.72
C VAL A 172 -18.51 14.60 22.15
N GLN A 173 -17.21 14.84 22.30
CA GLN A 173 -16.58 15.05 23.61
C GLN A 173 -17.02 16.37 24.27
N GLY A 174 -17.41 17.37 23.46
CA GLY A 174 -18.04 18.61 23.93
C GLY A 174 -19.52 18.47 24.33
N GLY A 175 -20.08 17.25 24.29
CA GLY A 175 -21.43 16.95 24.79
C GLY A 175 -22.52 16.83 23.73
N LYS A 176 -22.20 16.97 22.42
CA LYS A 176 -23.16 16.70 21.35
C LYS A 176 -23.33 15.19 21.14
N THR A 177 -24.51 14.76 20.69
CA THR A 177 -24.69 13.37 20.26
C THR A 177 -24.03 13.11 18.90
N GLU A 178 -23.69 11.85 18.59
CA GLU A 178 -23.13 11.48 17.29
C GLU A 178 -24.02 11.92 16.11
N ARG A 179 -25.35 11.85 16.29
CA ARG A 179 -26.32 12.27 15.27
C ARG A 179 -26.25 13.78 15.01
N GLU A 180 -26.22 14.58 16.08
CA GLU A 180 -26.13 16.04 15.97
C GLU A 180 -24.80 16.48 15.36
N ALA A 181 -23.69 15.82 15.72
CA ALA A 181 -22.40 16.09 15.12
C ALA A 181 -22.40 15.78 13.61
N HIS A 182 -22.99 14.66 13.18
CA HIS A 182 -23.15 14.33 11.77
C HIS A 182 -24.01 15.35 11.01
N GLU A 183 -25.15 15.76 11.56
CA GLU A 183 -26.02 16.77 10.95
C GLU A 183 -25.31 18.11 10.81
N ARG A 184 -24.57 18.54 11.83
CA ARG A 184 -23.83 19.81 11.82
C ARG A 184 -22.69 19.82 10.79
N LEU A 185 -22.04 18.68 10.58
CA LEU A 185 -20.93 18.56 9.63
C LEU A 185 -21.39 18.30 8.20
N LYS A 186 -22.67 17.96 7.98
CA LYS A 186 -23.21 17.70 6.65
C LYS A 186 -23.15 18.95 5.78
N GLY A 187 -22.54 18.84 4.60
CA GLY A 187 -22.40 19.94 3.64
C GLY A 187 -21.33 20.98 3.98
N THR A 188 -20.61 20.83 5.09
CA THR A 188 -19.51 21.73 5.46
C THR A 188 -18.28 21.51 4.59
N LEU A 189 -17.55 22.59 4.31
CA LEU A 189 -16.25 22.55 3.63
C LEU A 189 -15.11 22.35 4.64
N SER A 190 -13.88 22.27 4.15
CA SER A 190 -12.70 22.11 5.02
C SER A 190 -12.41 23.36 5.86
N ALA A 191 -12.66 24.56 5.31
CA ALA A 191 -12.50 25.82 6.03
C ALA A 191 -13.46 25.90 7.23
N ASP A 192 -14.75 25.62 7.02
CA ASP A 192 -15.76 25.60 8.08
C ASP A 192 -15.38 24.64 9.22
N LYS A 193 -14.83 23.47 8.89
CA LYS A 193 -14.36 22.48 9.88
C LYS A 193 -13.22 23.03 10.72
N ASN A 194 -12.26 23.71 10.11
CA ASN A 194 -11.17 24.37 10.84
C ASN A 194 -11.68 25.49 11.75
N GLU A 195 -12.64 26.30 11.27
CA GLU A 195 -13.25 27.36 12.08
C GLU A 195 -14.00 26.81 13.29
N ILE A 196 -14.76 25.73 13.11
CA ILE A 196 -15.45 25.05 14.22
C ILE A 196 -14.45 24.54 15.25
N LEU A 197 -13.37 23.88 14.82
CA LEU A 197 -12.33 23.39 15.73
C LEU A 197 -11.68 24.52 16.53
N PHE A 198 -11.36 25.63 15.86
CA PHE A 198 -10.68 26.75 16.49
C PHE A 198 -11.60 27.54 17.43
N ASN A 199 -12.82 27.87 16.98
CA ASN A 199 -13.73 28.74 17.72
C ASN A 199 -14.51 28.00 18.82
N GLU A 200 -15.03 26.80 18.54
CA GLU A 200 -15.89 26.06 19.50
C GLU A 200 -15.05 25.19 20.45
N HIS A 201 -13.90 24.69 20.00
CA HIS A 201 -13.11 23.71 20.75
C HIS A 201 -11.68 24.16 21.08
N ASN A 202 -11.26 25.35 20.64
CA ASN A 202 -9.91 25.89 20.84
C ASN A 202 -8.80 24.94 20.37
N ILE A 203 -9.05 24.18 19.29
CA ILE A 203 -8.09 23.24 18.68
C ILE A 203 -7.60 23.83 17.35
N ASN A 204 -6.29 24.04 17.23
CA ASN A 204 -5.67 24.35 15.95
C ASN A 204 -5.30 23.06 15.22
N TYR A 205 -5.97 22.75 14.10
CA TYR A 205 -5.71 21.54 13.33
C TYR A 205 -4.25 21.44 12.88
N ASP A 206 -3.62 22.53 12.47
CA ASP A 206 -2.24 22.52 12.00
C ASP A 206 -1.20 22.29 13.09
N SER A 207 -1.58 22.45 14.35
CA SER A 207 -0.76 22.09 15.50
C SER A 207 -0.81 20.60 15.84
N LEU A 208 -1.76 19.84 15.27
CA LEU A 208 -1.88 18.40 15.54
C LEU A 208 -0.65 17.64 15.03
N PRO A 209 -0.28 16.53 15.72
CA PRO A 209 0.83 15.68 15.33
C PRO A 209 0.80 15.31 13.83
N PRO A 210 1.92 15.44 13.11
CA PRO A 210 1.99 15.09 11.69
C PRO A 210 1.57 13.63 11.41
N LEU A 211 1.79 12.72 12.35
CA LEU A 211 1.33 11.33 12.30
C LEU A 211 -0.17 11.24 11.95
N PHE A 212 -1.01 12.07 12.56
CA PHE A 212 -2.45 12.04 12.35
C PHE A 212 -2.86 12.76 11.06
N ARG A 213 -2.16 13.84 10.70
CA ARG A 213 -2.53 14.67 9.53
C ARG A 213 -2.01 14.15 8.20
N LYS A 214 -0.87 13.46 8.21
CA LYS A 214 -0.13 13.06 7.00
C LYS A 214 0.05 11.54 6.89
N GLY A 215 -0.33 10.77 7.91
CA GLY A 215 -0.10 9.33 7.97
C GLY A 215 1.37 8.98 8.20
N SER A 216 1.72 7.73 7.94
CA SER A 216 3.07 7.18 8.15
C SER A 216 3.64 6.65 6.85
N THR A 217 4.76 7.22 6.40
CA THR A 217 5.50 6.77 5.22
C THR A 217 6.77 6.07 5.65
N LEU A 218 6.92 4.81 5.27
CA LEU A 218 8.11 4.00 5.51
C LEU A 218 8.95 3.92 4.23
N VAL A 219 10.22 4.31 4.32
CA VAL A 219 11.17 4.28 3.20
C VAL A 219 12.57 3.89 3.65
N TRP A 220 13.32 3.25 2.77
CA TRP A 220 14.74 2.96 3.00
C TRP A 220 15.59 4.20 2.69
N ARG A 221 16.38 4.66 3.68
CA ARG A 221 17.30 5.79 3.52
C ARG A 221 18.70 5.46 4.04
N PRO A 222 19.77 6.05 3.47
CA PRO A 222 21.10 5.93 4.01
C PRO A 222 21.20 6.52 5.41
N GLU A 223 22.00 5.88 6.26
CA GLU A 223 22.21 6.26 7.67
C GLU A 223 22.71 7.71 7.82
N THR A 224 23.36 8.28 6.80
CA THR A 224 23.82 9.70 6.79
C THR A 224 22.69 10.72 6.80
N ASP A 225 21.48 10.35 6.35
CA ASP A 225 20.33 11.26 6.26
C ASP A 225 19.50 11.26 7.56
N ALA A 226 19.85 10.44 8.56
CA ALA A 226 19.18 10.37 9.86
C ALA A 226 19.52 11.55 10.80
N CYS A 227 20.45 12.44 10.40
CA CYS A 227 20.87 13.60 11.17
C CYS A 227 20.19 14.89 10.68
N PHE A 228 18.91 15.04 11.00
CA PHE A 228 18.26 16.36 11.11
C PHE A 228 17.59 16.44 12.48
N LYS A 229 18.41 16.38 13.54
CA LYS A 229 18.06 16.98 14.83
C LYS A 229 18.85 18.28 14.90
N GLN A 230 18.16 19.40 15.12
CA GLN A 230 18.81 20.66 15.46
C GLN A 230 19.68 20.44 16.70
N SER A 231 20.97 20.70 16.55
CA SER A 231 21.87 20.94 17.66
C SER A 231 22.80 22.05 17.23
N ASP A 232 22.78 23.11 18.04
CA ASP A 232 23.60 24.28 17.92
C ASP A 232 25.10 23.95 17.89
N SER A 233 25.81 24.88 17.25
CA SER A 233 27.26 24.95 17.03
C SER A 233 28.16 24.49 18.19
N SER A 234 29.24 23.75 17.86
CA SER A 234 30.59 24.34 17.80
C SER A 234 31.71 23.32 17.53
N SER A 235 32.61 23.74 16.64
CA SER A 235 34.02 23.32 16.46
C SER A 235 34.36 22.18 15.45
N PRO A 236 35.25 22.45 14.47
CA PRO A 236 35.66 21.50 13.43
C PRO A 236 37.03 20.87 13.73
N SER A 237 37.19 19.57 13.46
CA SER A 237 38.41 19.03 12.84
C SER A 237 38.32 17.51 12.66
N SER A 238 38.42 17.07 11.42
CA SER A 238 39.44 16.12 10.96
C SER A 238 39.09 15.65 9.55
N LEU A 239 40.05 15.85 8.65
CA LEU A 239 40.09 15.25 7.33
C LEU A 239 40.01 13.72 7.48
N GLN A 240 38.92 13.11 7.02
CA GLN A 240 38.84 11.65 6.87
C GLN A 240 38.67 11.26 5.40
N VAL A 241 39.57 10.35 5.03
CA VAL A 241 39.74 9.66 3.76
C VAL A 241 38.43 9.05 3.28
N LYS A 242 38.03 9.34 2.04
CA LYS A 242 36.87 8.74 1.37
C LYS A 242 37.17 7.30 0.95
N THR A 243 36.98 6.34 1.83
CA THR A 243 36.70 4.95 1.43
C THR A 243 35.23 4.86 0.99
N LYS A 244 34.98 4.43 -0.25
CA LYS A 244 33.62 4.15 -0.77
C LYS A 244 33.03 2.93 -0.04
N GLY A 245 32.62 3.12 1.22
CA GLY A 245 31.78 2.16 1.93
C GLY A 245 30.37 2.17 1.34
N LYS A 246 29.80 0.99 1.07
CA LYS A 246 28.38 0.87 0.73
C LYS A 246 27.58 1.53 1.87
N SER A 247 26.87 2.62 1.58
CA SER A 247 26.03 3.28 2.58
C SER A 247 24.97 2.31 3.08
N LYS A 248 24.95 2.06 4.39
CA LYS A 248 23.96 1.18 5.02
C LYS A 248 22.60 1.84 4.89
N MET A 249 21.67 1.16 4.23
CA MET A 249 20.27 1.58 4.15
C MET A 249 19.52 1.14 5.40
N THR A 250 18.92 2.11 6.08
CA THR A 250 18.07 1.97 7.27
C THR A 250 16.62 2.29 6.92
N LEU A 251 15.67 1.57 7.54
CA LEU A 251 14.26 1.86 7.37
C LEU A 251 13.88 3.05 8.25
N GLN A 252 13.27 4.08 7.67
CA GLN A 252 12.83 5.27 8.40
C GLN A 252 11.32 5.46 8.27
N THR A 253 10.67 5.83 9.38
CA THR A 253 9.28 6.29 9.42
C THR A 253 9.24 7.80 9.31
N LEU A 254 8.50 8.33 8.34
CA LEU A 254 8.37 9.75 8.05
C LEU A 254 6.88 10.14 8.08
N HIS A 255 6.59 11.33 8.61
CA HIS A 255 5.24 11.92 8.63
C HIS A 255 5.27 13.22 7.83
N VAL A 256 5.50 13.09 6.52
CA VAL A 256 5.74 14.23 5.61
C VAL A 256 4.75 14.21 4.46
N ASP A 257 4.66 15.33 3.76
CA ASP A 257 3.88 15.43 2.52
C ASP A 257 4.55 14.62 1.40
N ILE A 258 3.80 13.67 0.84
CA ILE A 258 4.21 12.82 -0.30
C ILE A 258 3.39 13.15 -1.57
N ILE A 259 2.49 14.13 -1.51
CA ILE A 259 1.78 14.66 -2.67
C ILE A 259 2.75 15.51 -3.50
N GLY A 260 3.50 16.39 -2.84
CA GLY A 260 4.45 17.29 -3.48
C GLY A 260 5.65 16.59 -4.14
N HIS A 261 6.22 17.23 -5.16
CA HIS A 261 7.41 16.73 -5.87
C HIS A 261 8.66 16.63 -4.99
N ALA A 262 8.74 17.40 -3.90
CA ALA A 262 9.91 17.45 -3.02
C ALA A 262 10.28 16.08 -2.44
N PHE A 263 9.27 15.27 -2.08
CA PHE A 263 9.48 13.92 -1.57
C PHE A 263 10.10 13.00 -2.63
N TRP A 264 9.52 13.00 -3.83
CA TRP A 264 9.90 12.12 -4.94
C TRP A 264 11.19 12.52 -5.65
N SER A 265 11.58 13.79 -5.58
CA SER A 265 12.80 14.31 -6.21
C SER A 265 14.06 13.99 -5.42
N SER A 266 13.92 13.51 -4.18
CA SER A 266 15.05 12.98 -3.43
C SER A 266 15.63 11.77 -4.19
N PRO A 267 16.93 11.73 -4.50
CA PRO A 267 17.55 10.79 -5.46
C PRO A 267 17.56 9.31 -5.03
N ARG A 268 16.69 8.90 -4.10
CA ARG A 268 16.77 7.61 -3.38
C ARG A 268 15.44 6.87 -3.25
N ILE A 269 14.32 7.43 -3.72
CA ILE A 269 13.03 6.72 -3.86
C ILE A 269 12.91 6.05 -5.24
N GLN A 270 13.75 6.44 -6.19
CA GLN A 270 13.82 5.77 -7.49
C GLN A 270 14.37 4.34 -7.30
N PRO A 271 13.59 3.29 -7.63
CA PRO A 271 14.15 1.96 -7.71
C PRO A 271 15.27 2.01 -8.74
N ARG A 272 16.49 1.59 -8.36
CA ARG A 272 17.65 1.59 -9.26
C ARG A 272 17.22 1.05 -10.62
N SER A 273 17.23 1.91 -11.62
CA SER A 273 17.09 1.49 -13.00
C SER A 273 18.23 0.51 -13.27
N SER A 274 17.89 -0.68 -13.75
CA SER A 274 18.87 -1.57 -14.35
C SER A 274 19.50 -0.81 -15.50
N THR A 275 20.79 -0.49 -15.38
CA THR A 275 21.58 0.08 -16.48
C THR A 275 21.38 -0.80 -17.72
N PRO A 276 21.15 -0.22 -18.92
CA PRO A 276 21.22 -1.00 -20.15
C PRO A 276 22.65 -1.52 -20.28
N LEU A 277 22.79 -2.80 -20.63
CA LEU A 277 24.07 -3.35 -21.07
C LEU A 277 24.53 -2.48 -22.25
N ALA A 278 25.69 -1.83 -22.07
CA ALA A 278 26.34 -1.14 -23.17
C ALA A 278 26.66 -2.16 -24.25
N GLU A 279 26.14 -1.93 -25.45
CA GLU A 279 26.55 -2.62 -26.66
C GLU A 279 28.04 -2.31 -26.89
N THR A 280 28.90 -3.28 -26.61
CA THR A 280 30.25 -3.28 -27.13
C THR A 280 30.18 -3.82 -28.55
N ASN A 281 30.10 -2.91 -29.53
CA ASN A 281 30.53 -3.19 -30.89
C ASN A 281 32.01 -3.53 -30.87
N GLY A 282 32.34 -4.74 -31.32
CA GLY A 282 33.69 -5.23 -31.52
C GLY A 282 33.66 -6.23 -32.64
N ASP A 283 33.90 -5.73 -33.85
CA ASP A 283 34.10 -6.50 -35.07
C ASP A 283 35.23 -7.53 -34.90
N ALA A 284 34.98 -8.76 -35.30
CA ALA A 284 36.00 -9.71 -35.70
C ALA A 284 35.42 -10.69 -36.72
N GLU A 285 35.76 -10.42 -37.98
CA GLU A 285 35.59 -11.32 -39.11
C GLU A 285 36.29 -12.67 -38.86
N ALA A 286 35.59 -13.77 -39.14
CA ALA A 286 36.21 -15.02 -39.54
C ALA A 286 35.24 -15.77 -40.46
N SER A 287 35.56 -15.73 -41.75
CA SER A 287 35.01 -16.55 -42.82
C SER A 287 35.43 -18.01 -42.66
N GLU A 288 34.52 -18.97 -42.89
CA GLU A 288 34.73 -20.11 -43.80
C GLU A 288 33.47 -20.97 -43.99
N GLN A 289 32.95 -20.91 -45.22
CA GLN A 289 32.41 -21.95 -46.10
C GLN A 289 31.69 -23.21 -45.55
N GLY A 290 30.46 -23.41 -46.07
CA GLY A 290 30.14 -24.64 -46.82
C GLY A 290 28.90 -25.44 -46.41
N GLY A 291 27.90 -25.52 -47.30
CA GLY A 291 27.10 -26.75 -47.49
C GLY A 291 25.57 -26.66 -47.51
N ALA A 292 25.00 -26.57 -48.73
CA ALA A 292 23.77 -27.21 -49.25
C ALA A 292 22.58 -27.50 -48.31
N ALA A 293 21.43 -26.83 -48.48
CA ALA A 293 20.30 -27.17 -49.37
C ALA A 293 19.35 -28.25 -48.82
N ASP A 294 18.14 -27.86 -48.43
CA ASP A 294 16.89 -28.42 -48.98
C ASP A 294 15.65 -27.62 -48.50
N GLN A 295 14.82 -27.17 -49.44
CA GLN A 295 13.41 -26.84 -49.25
C GLN A 295 12.59 -27.84 -50.06
N PRO A 296 11.35 -28.13 -49.63
CA PRO A 296 10.26 -27.95 -50.60
C PRO A 296 9.00 -27.30 -50.01
N ASP A 297 8.65 -26.20 -50.68
CA ASP A 297 7.37 -25.79 -51.28
C ASP A 297 5.97 -26.24 -50.78
N SER A 298 5.13 -25.20 -50.76
CA SER A 298 3.71 -25.04 -51.16
C SER A 298 2.60 -26.06 -50.84
N ASP A 299 1.42 -25.44 -50.63
CA ASP A 299 0.07 -25.92 -50.90
C ASP A 299 -0.66 -26.78 -49.85
N ARG A 300 -1.42 -26.09 -48.99
CA ARG A 300 -2.87 -26.37 -48.88
C ARG A 300 -3.67 -25.21 -48.29
N ALA A 301 -4.27 -24.42 -49.17
CA ALA A 301 -5.46 -23.63 -48.86
C ALA A 301 -6.70 -24.53 -48.93
N LEU A 302 -7.57 -24.48 -47.92
CA LEU A 302 -8.98 -24.78 -48.06
C LEU A 302 -9.79 -23.73 -47.28
N ASN A 303 -10.47 -22.88 -48.04
CA ASN A 303 -11.64 -22.12 -47.64
C ASN A 303 -12.71 -23.03 -47.03
N VAL A 304 -13.56 -22.49 -46.14
CA VAL A 304 -15.03 -22.60 -46.22
C VAL A 304 -15.70 -21.75 -45.13
N VAL A 305 -16.41 -20.73 -45.64
CA VAL A 305 -17.77 -20.26 -45.27
C VAL A 305 -18.01 -19.40 -44.03
N SER A 306 -18.42 -18.18 -44.34
CA SER A 306 -19.11 -17.16 -43.57
C SER A 306 -20.62 -17.44 -43.42
N GLY A 307 -21.20 -17.02 -42.28
CA GLY A 307 -22.65 -17.00 -42.00
C GLY A 307 -22.95 -16.47 -40.59
N PRO A 308 -24.13 -15.87 -40.31
CA PRO A 308 -24.19 -14.47 -39.86
C PRO A 308 -24.41 -14.23 -38.35
N ALA A 309 -24.30 -12.94 -38.01
CA ALA A 309 -24.51 -12.32 -36.71
C ALA A 309 -25.97 -12.34 -36.23
N GLU A 310 -26.17 -12.60 -34.93
CA GLU A 310 -27.35 -12.17 -34.18
C GLU A 310 -26.93 -11.71 -32.77
N GLN A 311 -27.21 -10.44 -32.48
CA GLN A 311 -27.25 -9.88 -31.11
C GLN A 311 -28.61 -10.20 -30.48
N PRO A 312 -28.67 -10.29 -29.14
CA PRO A 312 -29.86 -9.85 -28.44
C PRO A 312 -29.53 -8.67 -27.51
N ASN A 313 -30.25 -7.60 -27.77
CA ASN A 313 -30.42 -6.40 -26.96
C ASN A 313 -31.08 -6.77 -25.61
N ARG A 314 -30.52 -6.36 -24.47
CA ARG A 314 -31.27 -6.25 -23.22
C ARG A 314 -30.91 -4.99 -22.43
N THR A 315 -31.97 -4.24 -22.23
CA THR A 315 -32.22 -2.98 -21.52
C THR A 315 -31.79 -2.95 -20.06
N ASP A 316 -31.34 -1.75 -19.66
CA ASP A 316 -31.49 -1.04 -18.38
C ASP A 316 -31.61 -1.81 -17.06
N SER A 317 -30.73 -1.46 -16.12
CA SER A 317 -31.18 -1.02 -14.79
C SER A 317 -30.10 -0.17 -14.09
N HIS A 318 -30.50 1.06 -13.78
CA HIS A 318 -29.86 1.93 -12.81
C HIS A 318 -29.63 1.20 -11.48
N ARG A 319 -28.42 1.30 -10.92
CA ARG A 319 -28.17 1.11 -9.49
C ARG A 319 -27.50 2.36 -8.92
N THR A 320 -28.34 3.30 -8.54
CA THR A 320 -28.12 4.14 -7.36
C THR A 320 -28.49 3.32 -6.12
N ASN A 321 -27.62 3.33 -5.11
CA ASN A 321 -27.93 3.04 -3.70
C ASN A 321 -26.66 3.30 -2.89
N ALA A 322 -26.68 3.86 -1.68
CA ALA A 322 -27.68 4.61 -0.95
C ALA A 322 -26.94 5.15 0.28
N TYR A 323 -27.02 6.47 0.51
CA TYR A 323 -26.79 7.08 1.82
C TYR A 323 -28.12 7.07 2.58
N ALA A 324 -28.05 6.96 3.91
CA ALA A 324 -29.15 6.94 4.91
C ALA A 324 -29.96 5.63 4.96
N GLY A 325 -30.31 5.04 6.11
CA GLY A 325 -30.43 5.52 7.49
C GLY A 325 -31.71 4.91 8.10
N LEU A 326 -31.80 4.87 9.44
CA LEU A 326 -32.88 4.32 10.31
C LEU A 326 -32.62 2.86 10.75
N GLY A 327 -32.64 2.50 12.04
CA GLY A 327 -33.21 3.17 13.20
C GLY A 327 -34.09 2.19 13.97
N ALA A 328 -33.62 1.78 15.14
CA ALA A 328 -34.29 1.18 16.30
C ALA A 328 -35.72 0.59 16.16
N ARG A 329 -35.88 -0.65 16.66
CA ARG A 329 -37.02 -1.00 17.52
C ARG A 329 -36.62 -2.02 18.58
N ALA A 330 -36.94 -1.68 19.82
CA ALA A 330 -36.76 -2.47 21.03
C ALA A 330 -38.00 -3.34 21.33
N LEU A 331 -37.76 -4.38 22.15
CA LEU A 331 -38.55 -4.88 23.29
C LEU A 331 -38.88 -6.39 23.30
N ALA A 332 -38.64 -6.94 24.49
CA ALA A 332 -39.27 -8.08 25.17
C ALA A 332 -38.84 -9.50 24.80
N SER A 333 -37.97 -10.09 25.64
CA SER A 333 -38.36 -11.13 26.62
C SER A 333 -37.26 -11.31 27.66
#